data_AF-A0A1A0UQP6-F1
#
_entry.id   AF-A0A1A0UQP6-F1
#
_cell.length_a   1.000
_cell.length_b   1.000
_cell.length_c   1.000
_cell.angle_alpha   90.00
_cell.angle_beta   90.00
_cell.angle_gamma   90.00
#
_symmetry.space_group_name_H-M   'P 1'
#
loop_
_entity.id
_entity.type
_entity.pdbx_description
1 polymer ?
#
loop_
_entity_poly.entity_id
_entity_poly.type
_entity_poly.pdbx_seq_one_letter_code
_entity_poly.pdbx_strand_id
1 'polypeptide(L)'
;MLERHGLRVVAARCVDDFGGTVRVLATGDHDGTSIPDNGLEADEIRRIERTARVDEAAGYAGLAERVRTACAELIEFLDEARRSGRTVVGYGASSRGTVLLNLADADAELLPFVVDRSEAKQGRRLPRSQIPIRPVAELERQRPDYVMILPWPSANQIIRYLQDALGAHTRYVMALPHLEVL
;
A
#
# COMPACT_ATOMS: atom_id res chain seq x y z
N MET A 1 5.54 19.47 17.64
CA MET A 1 5.14 20.33 16.49
C MET A 1 3.99 21.25 16.88
N LEU A 2 2.82 20.71 17.24
CA LEU A 2 1.61 21.49 17.56
C LEU A 2 1.79 22.49 18.71
N GLU A 3 2.42 22.07 19.81
CA GLU A 3 2.66 22.94 20.99
C GLU A 3 3.48 24.19 20.64
N ARG A 4 4.43 24.09 19.69
CA ARG A 4 5.23 25.23 19.22
C ARG A 4 4.39 26.31 18.52
N HIS A 5 3.15 25.99 18.19
CA HIS A 5 2.17 26.87 17.56
C HIS A 5 0.93 27.10 18.44
N GLY A 6 1.01 26.84 19.75
CA GLY A 6 -0.09 27.08 20.68
C GLY A 6 -1.26 26.11 20.54
N LEU A 7 -1.02 24.92 19.96
CA LEU A 7 -2.03 23.87 19.81
C LEU A 7 -1.70 22.68 20.71
N ARG A 8 -2.71 22.10 21.36
CA ARG A 8 -2.62 20.87 22.15
C ARG A 8 -3.47 19.75 21.55
N VAL A 9 -2.95 18.53 21.59
CA VAL A 9 -3.71 17.32 21.21
C VAL A 9 -4.75 17.05 22.29
N VAL A 10 -6.00 16.82 21.87
CA VAL A 10 -7.12 16.55 22.78
C VAL A 10 -7.74 15.17 22.58
N ALA A 11 -7.55 14.58 21.40
CA ALA A 11 -7.91 13.20 21.13
C ALA A 11 -7.00 12.66 20.01
N ALA A 12 -6.74 11.37 20.07
CA ALA A 12 -6.19 10.63 18.94
C ALA A 12 -6.92 9.29 18.86
N ARG A 13 -7.01 8.71 17.66
CA ARG A 13 -7.53 7.36 17.48
C ARG A 13 -6.89 6.67 16.29
N CYS A 14 -6.76 5.35 16.35
CA CYS A 14 -6.36 4.54 15.21
C CYS A 14 -7.57 4.28 14.31
N VAL A 15 -7.40 4.44 13.00
CA VAL A 15 -8.40 4.05 12.00
C VAL A 15 -7.74 3.19 10.93
N ASP A 16 -8.49 2.22 10.42
CA ASP A 16 -8.04 1.31 9.36
C ASP A 16 -8.18 1.92 7.97
N ASP A 17 -7.75 3.18 7.84
CA ASP A 17 -7.68 3.88 6.57
C ASP A 17 -6.25 3.77 6.04
N PHE A 18 -6.11 3.52 4.73
CA PHE A 18 -4.83 3.51 4.01
C PHE A 18 -3.74 2.58 4.56
N GLY A 19 -4.11 1.51 5.30
CA GLY A 19 -3.15 0.56 5.88
C GLY A 19 -2.67 0.94 7.28
N GLY A 20 -3.47 1.73 7.99
CA GLY A 20 -3.22 2.21 9.34
C GLY A 20 -2.98 3.72 9.35
N THR A 21 -3.90 4.45 10.00
CA THR A 21 -3.80 5.91 10.15
C THR A 21 -4.10 6.30 11.60
N VAL A 22 -3.30 7.21 12.17
CA VAL A 22 -3.61 7.87 13.44
C VAL A 22 -4.30 9.20 13.14
N ARG A 23 -5.56 9.33 13.55
CA ARG A 23 -6.31 10.59 13.41
C ARG A 23 -6.18 11.38 14.70
N VAL A 24 -5.57 12.56 14.60
CA VAL A 24 -5.30 13.45 15.74
C VAL A 24 -6.22 14.67 15.69
N LEU A 25 -6.87 14.98 16.81
CA LEU A 25 -7.60 16.22 17.04
C LEU A 25 -6.77 17.13 17.94
N ALA A 26 -6.58 18.38 17.53
CA ALA A 26 -5.86 19.38 18.29
C ALA A 26 -6.63 20.71 18.32
N THR A 27 -6.51 21.44 19.43
CA THR A 27 -7.15 22.75 19.63
C THR A 27 -6.15 23.75 20.17
N GLY A 28 -6.39 25.03 19.90
CA GLY A 28 -5.73 26.12 20.61
C GLY A 28 -6.35 26.35 21.98
N ASP A 29 -5.69 27.17 22.79
CA ASP A 29 -6.22 27.64 24.06
C ASP A 29 -7.23 28.76 23.80
N HIS A 30 -8.50 28.37 23.64
CA HIS A 30 -9.63 29.28 23.54
C HIS A 30 -10.67 28.92 24.61
N ASP A 31 -10.96 29.90 25.47
CA ASP A 31 -11.96 29.82 26.52
C ASP A 31 -13.31 29.37 25.93
N GLY A 32 -13.81 28.22 26.37
CA GLY A 32 -15.15 27.72 26.01
C GLY A 32 -15.20 26.54 25.05
N THR A 33 -14.06 26.01 24.57
CA THR A 33 -14.07 24.76 23.81
C THR A 33 -14.26 23.58 24.76
N SER A 34 -15.50 23.16 24.97
CA SER A 34 -15.81 21.89 25.62
C SER A 34 -15.20 20.77 24.78
N ILE A 35 -14.14 20.16 25.28
CA ILE A 35 -13.55 18.98 24.68
C ILE A 35 -14.50 17.83 25.01
N PRO A 36 -15.13 17.18 24.03
CA PRO A 36 -15.88 15.98 24.35
C PRO A 36 -14.92 14.94 24.93
N ASP A 37 -15.34 14.28 26.01
CA ASP A 37 -14.57 13.33 26.84
C ASP A 37 -14.36 11.96 26.15
N ASN A 38 -14.19 11.97 24.83
CA ASN A 38 -14.00 10.80 23.98
C ASN A 38 -12.54 10.63 23.52
N GLY A 39 -11.60 11.25 24.24
CA GLY A 39 -10.16 11.32 23.96
C GLY A 39 -9.28 10.25 24.64
N LEU A 40 -9.84 9.09 25.03
CA LEU A 40 -9.17 8.09 25.87
C LEU A 40 -8.07 7.25 25.18
N GLU A 41 -7.79 7.43 23.88
CA GLU A 41 -6.75 6.64 23.18
C GLU A 41 -5.41 7.39 22.97
N ALA A 42 -5.31 8.69 23.28
CA ALA A 42 -4.07 9.43 23.01
C ALA A 42 -2.88 8.91 23.84
N ASP A 43 -3.08 8.66 25.14
CA ASP A 43 -2.04 8.12 26.01
C ASP A 43 -1.70 6.66 25.67
N GLU A 44 -2.70 5.90 25.24
CA GLU A 44 -2.52 4.52 24.78
C GLU A 44 -1.72 4.46 23.48
N ILE A 45 -2.04 5.30 22.50
CA ILE A 45 -1.27 5.45 21.26
C ILE A 45 0.17 5.85 21.60
N ARG A 46 0.38 6.83 22.48
CA ARG A 46 1.73 7.20 22.93
C ARG A 46 2.46 6.04 23.62
N ARG A 47 1.75 5.19 24.36
CA ARG A 47 2.34 3.99 24.98
C ARG A 47 2.75 2.97 23.91
N ILE A 48 1.93 2.76 22.90
CA ILE A 48 2.25 1.91 21.74
C ILE A 48 3.48 2.47 21.00
N GLU A 49 3.50 3.77 20.71
CA GLU A 49 4.62 4.47 20.06
C GLU A 49 5.92 4.29 20.83
N ARG A 50 5.92 4.54 22.15
CA ARG A 50 7.10 4.33 23.03
C ARG A 50 7.55 2.88 23.04
N THR A 51 6.61 1.93 23.03
CA THR A 51 6.93 0.49 23.00
C THR A 51 7.56 0.11 21.66
N ALA A 52 7.07 0.67 20.56
CA ALA A 52 7.60 0.49 19.22
C ALA A 52 8.88 1.32 18.94
N ARG A 53 9.22 2.26 19.83
CA ARG A 53 10.38 3.15 19.73
C ARG A 53 10.42 3.94 18.42
N VAL A 54 9.26 4.40 17.95
CA VAL A 54 9.13 5.14 16.67
C VAL A 54 9.79 6.52 16.71
N ASP A 55 10.12 7.01 17.91
CA ASP A 55 10.87 8.23 18.15
C ASP A 55 12.39 8.01 18.26
N GLU A 56 12.86 6.76 18.14
CA GLU A 56 14.27 6.39 18.21
C GLU A 56 14.73 5.66 16.94
N ALA A 57 16.00 5.84 16.56
CA ALA A 57 16.59 5.08 15.45
C ALA A 57 16.51 3.56 15.66
N ALA A 58 16.55 3.11 16.93
CA ALA A 58 16.45 1.70 17.30
C ALA A 58 15.11 1.06 16.90
N GLY A 59 13.99 1.80 16.89
CA GLY A 59 12.69 1.28 16.45
C GLY A 59 12.64 0.94 14.96
N TYR A 60 13.53 1.55 14.18
CA TYR A 60 13.68 1.30 12.74
C TYR A 60 14.75 0.25 12.42
N ALA A 61 15.39 -0.35 13.43
CA ALA A 61 16.35 -1.42 13.23
C ALA A 61 15.75 -2.55 12.38
N GLY A 62 16.51 -3.02 11.39
CA GLY A 62 16.08 -4.05 10.45
C GLY A 62 15.05 -3.60 9.40
N LEU A 63 14.56 -2.35 9.39
CA LEU A 63 13.64 -1.88 8.35
C LEU A 63 14.25 -2.01 6.95
N ALA A 64 15.51 -1.59 6.78
CA ALA A 64 16.22 -1.70 5.51
C ALA A 64 16.33 -3.17 5.05
N GLU A 65 16.54 -4.10 5.98
CA GLU A 65 16.60 -5.52 5.66
C GLU A 65 15.22 -6.04 5.23
N ARG A 66 14.16 -5.72 5.97
CA ARG A 66 12.78 -6.10 5.58
C ARG A 66 12.40 -5.55 4.20
N VAL A 67 12.81 -4.32 3.87
CA VAL A 67 12.60 -3.74 2.54
C VAL A 67 13.36 -4.53 1.47
N ARG A 68 14.63 -4.88 1.71
CA ARG A 68 15.40 -5.73 0.78
C ARG A 68 14.78 -7.11 0.60
N THR A 69 14.33 -7.75 1.69
CA THR A 69 13.63 -9.04 1.64
C THR A 69 12.37 -8.93 0.79
N ALA A 70 11.51 -7.93 1.02
CA ALA A 70 10.29 -7.75 0.24
C ALA A 70 10.59 -7.49 -1.25
N CYS A 71 11.65 -6.75 -1.58
CA CYS A 71 12.08 -6.54 -2.96
C CYS A 71 12.57 -7.85 -3.60
N ALA A 72 13.37 -8.64 -2.87
CA ALA A 72 13.88 -9.92 -3.34
C ALA A 72 12.74 -10.93 -3.57
N GLU A 73 11.82 -11.06 -2.62
CA GLU A 73 10.62 -11.92 -2.74
C GLU A 73 9.78 -11.54 -3.97
N LEU A 74 9.56 -10.23 -4.18
CA LEU A 74 8.84 -9.72 -5.33
C LEU A 74 9.49 -10.14 -6.66
N ILE A 75 10.81 -9.93 -6.80
CA ILE A 75 11.53 -10.30 -8.01
C ILE A 75 11.55 -11.81 -8.22
N GLU A 76 11.83 -12.58 -7.16
CA GLU A 76 11.82 -14.04 -7.21
C GLU A 76 10.48 -14.58 -7.69
N PHE A 77 9.37 -14.03 -7.19
CA PHE A 77 8.03 -14.40 -7.63
C PHE A 77 7.78 -14.08 -9.11
N LEU A 78 8.14 -12.88 -9.57
CA LEU A 78 7.95 -12.47 -10.96
C LEU A 78 8.79 -13.34 -11.91
N ASP A 79 10.04 -13.64 -11.53
CA ASP A 79 10.92 -14.51 -12.29
C ASP A 79 10.44 -15.97 -12.32
N GLU A 80 9.97 -16.51 -11.20
CA GLU A 80 9.40 -17.85 -11.14
C GLU A 80 8.15 -17.95 -12.01
N ALA A 81 7.24 -16.97 -11.93
CA ALA A 81 6.07 -16.93 -12.78
C ALA A 81 6.46 -16.94 -14.27
N ARG A 82 7.40 -16.07 -14.66
CA ARG A 82 7.93 -16.01 -16.03
C ARG A 82 8.54 -17.34 -16.48
N ARG A 83 9.41 -17.97 -15.67
CA ARG A 83 10.04 -19.26 -15.97
C ARG A 83 9.03 -20.40 -16.09
N SER A 84 7.98 -20.36 -15.27
CA SER A 84 6.87 -21.30 -15.29
C SER A 84 5.86 -21.02 -16.44
N GLY A 85 6.09 -20.01 -17.28
CA GLY A 85 5.17 -19.62 -18.35
C GLY A 85 3.85 -19.02 -17.85
N ARG A 86 3.79 -18.59 -16.58
CA ARG A 86 2.64 -17.94 -15.96
C ARG A 86 2.71 -16.45 -16.16
N THR A 87 1.54 -15.86 -16.37
CA THR A 87 1.37 -14.43 -16.64
C THR A 87 1.07 -13.67 -15.35
N VAL A 88 1.79 -12.56 -15.13
CA VAL A 88 1.57 -11.64 -14.00
C VAL A 88 1.32 -10.25 -14.55
N VAL A 89 0.27 -9.59 -14.07
CA VAL A 89 -0.02 -8.18 -14.39
C VAL A 89 -0.32 -7.40 -13.11
N GLY A 90 -0.08 -6.09 -13.10
CA GLY A 90 -0.38 -5.27 -11.94
C GLY A 90 -1.80 -4.71 -11.95
N TYR A 91 -2.36 -4.46 -10.78
CA TYR A 91 -3.57 -3.68 -10.59
C TYR A 91 -3.28 -2.45 -9.72
N GLY A 92 -3.67 -1.28 -10.22
CA GLY A 92 -3.57 0.02 -9.57
C GLY A 92 -2.20 0.67 -9.76
N ALA A 93 -2.13 1.71 -10.59
CA ALA A 93 -0.95 2.57 -10.74
C ALA A 93 -0.83 3.54 -9.55
N SER A 94 -0.64 3.00 -8.35
CA SER A 94 -0.57 3.74 -7.09
C SER A 94 0.84 4.29 -6.83
N SER A 95 0.94 5.38 -6.06
CA SER A 95 2.24 5.93 -5.65
C SER A 95 3.07 4.91 -4.87
N ARG A 96 2.43 4.19 -3.94
CA ARG A 96 3.04 3.14 -3.13
C ARG A 96 3.57 1.97 -3.96
N GLY A 97 2.76 1.46 -4.89
CA GLY A 97 3.18 0.42 -5.82
C GLY A 97 4.32 0.85 -6.73
N THR A 98 4.29 2.10 -7.22
CA THR A 98 5.38 2.66 -8.02
C THR A 98 6.69 2.69 -7.24
N VAL A 99 6.67 3.09 -5.97
CA VAL A 99 7.88 3.08 -5.12
C VAL A 99 8.40 1.65 -4.92
N LEU A 100 7.53 0.70 -4.61
CA LEU A 100 7.92 -0.70 -4.44
C LEU A 100 8.58 -1.28 -5.69
N LEU A 101 7.93 -1.12 -6.86
CA LEU A 101 8.46 -1.62 -8.13
C LEU A 101 9.81 -0.98 -8.47
N ASN A 102 9.97 0.32 -8.20
CA ASN A 102 11.23 1.01 -8.43
C ASN A 102 12.33 0.61 -7.45
N LEU A 103 12.01 0.32 -6.19
CA LEU A 103 12.98 -0.18 -5.20
C LEU A 103 13.45 -1.60 -5.53
N ALA A 104 12.57 -2.41 -6.11
CA ALA A 104 12.89 -3.76 -6.56
C ALA A 104 13.52 -3.79 -7.96
N ASP A 105 13.67 -2.65 -8.63
CA ASP A 105 14.09 -2.53 -10.03
C ASP A 105 13.26 -3.42 -10.99
N ALA A 106 11.96 -3.57 -10.70
CA ALA A 106 11.01 -4.27 -11.57
C ALA A 106 10.57 -3.37 -12.74
N ASP A 107 10.60 -3.92 -13.95
CA ASP A 107 10.27 -3.22 -15.19
C ASP A 107 9.19 -3.94 -16.02
N ALA A 108 9.02 -3.49 -17.26
CA ALA A 108 8.02 -4.03 -18.18
C ALA A 108 8.35 -5.43 -18.72
N GLU A 109 9.57 -5.96 -18.52
CA GLU A 109 9.89 -7.35 -18.87
C GLU A 109 9.32 -8.33 -17.83
N LEU A 110 9.35 -7.94 -16.55
CA LEU A 110 8.82 -8.74 -15.45
C LEU A 110 7.34 -8.50 -15.18
N LEU A 111 6.87 -7.25 -15.33
CA LEU A 111 5.47 -6.87 -15.13
C LEU A 111 4.98 -6.11 -16.38
N PRO A 112 4.45 -6.81 -17.40
CA PRO A 112 4.20 -6.25 -18.73
C PRO A 112 3.29 -5.02 -18.77
N PHE A 113 2.34 -4.91 -17.83
CA PHE A 113 1.51 -3.73 -17.65
C PHE A 113 0.86 -3.71 -16.27
N VAL A 114 0.38 -2.53 -15.89
CA VAL A 114 -0.54 -2.33 -14.77
C VAL A 114 -1.87 -1.85 -15.31
N VAL A 115 -3.00 -2.31 -14.77
CA VAL A 115 -4.31 -1.71 -15.05
C VAL A 115 -4.70 -0.70 -13.99
N ASP A 116 -5.41 0.37 -14.36
CA ASP A 116 -5.94 1.35 -13.41
C ASP A 116 -7.31 1.86 -13.87
N ARG A 117 -8.21 2.15 -12.92
CA ARG A 117 -9.55 2.71 -13.21
C ARG A 117 -9.50 4.17 -13.63
N SER A 118 -8.44 4.90 -13.28
CA SER A 118 -8.28 6.30 -13.61
C SER A 118 -7.98 6.48 -15.10
N GLU A 119 -8.95 6.99 -15.86
CA GLU A 119 -8.79 7.34 -17.28
C GLU A 119 -7.60 8.27 -17.51
N ALA A 120 -7.37 9.23 -16.61
CA ALA A 120 -6.25 10.16 -16.69
C ALA A 120 -4.87 9.48 -16.66
N LYS A 121 -4.77 8.27 -16.08
CA LYS A 121 -3.52 7.49 -16.03
C LYS A 121 -3.40 6.50 -17.19
N GLN A 122 -4.51 6.06 -17.78
CA GLN A 122 -4.49 5.08 -18.87
C GLN A 122 -3.74 5.63 -20.10
N GLY A 123 -2.99 4.77 -20.77
CA GLY A 123 -2.11 5.15 -21.88
C GLY A 123 -0.79 5.81 -21.45
N ARG A 124 -0.60 6.09 -20.15
CA ARG A 124 0.67 6.55 -19.59
C ARG A 124 1.52 5.38 -19.11
N ARG A 125 2.65 5.69 -18.46
CA ARG A 125 3.59 4.71 -17.91
C ARG A 125 3.90 5.05 -16.45
N LEU A 126 4.22 4.03 -15.66
CA LEU A 126 4.77 4.23 -14.32
C LEU A 126 6.11 4.97 -14.41
N PRO A 127 6.35 5.96 -13.54
CA PRO A 127 7.64 6.64 -13.46
C PRO A 127 8.79 5.66 -13.20
N ARG A 128 9.93 5.88 -13.87
CA ARG A 128 11.16 5.06 -13.83
C ARG A 128 11.01 3.66 -14.44
N SER A 129 10.14 2.79 -13.91
CA SER A 129 9.97 1.42 -14.43
C SER A 129 9.41 1.36 -15.86
N GLN A 130 8.80 2.45 -16.35
CA GLN A 130 8.19 2.56 -17.68
C GLN A 130 7.09 1.53 -17.97
N ILE A 131 6.58 0.83 -16.96
CA ILE A 131 5.50 -0.15 -17.10
C ILE A 131 4.23 0.58 -17.61
N PRO A 132 3.64 0.16 -18.72
CA PRO A 132 2.46 0.83 -19.29
C PRO A 132 1.23 0.65 -18.41
N ILE A 133 0.40 1.69 -18.36
CA ILE A 133 -0.86 1.72 -17.62
C ILE A 133 -2.01 1.53 -18.61
N ARG A 134 -2.84 0.51 -18.39
CA ARG A 134 -3.94 0.12 -19.28
C ARG A 134 -5.32 0.18 -18.59
N PRO A 135 -6.42 0.16 -19.35
CA PRO A 135 -7.76 0.03 -18.77
C PRO A 135 -7.97 -1.34 -18.10
N VAL A 136 -8.85 -1.39 -17.10
CA VAL A 136 -9.17 -2.64 -16.35
C VAL A 136 -9.76 -3.73 -17.25
N ALA A 137 -10.46 -3.36 -18.32
CA ALA A 137 -11.01 -4.31 -19.30
C ALA A 137 -9.94 -5.22 -19.96
N GLU A 138 -8.66 -4.84 -19.90
CA GLU A 138 -7.57 -5.70 -20.35
C GLU A 138 -7.43 -7.00 -19.56
N LEU A 139 -7.86 -7.02 -18.29
CA LEU A 139 -7.78 -8.23 -17.48
C LEU A 139 -8.68 -9.35 -18.02
N GLU A 140 -9.89 -9.01 -18.46
CA GLU A 140 -10.83 -9.98 -19.04
C GLU A 140 -10.33 -10.53 -20.38
N ARG A 141 -9.64 -9.68 -21.15
CA ARG A 141 -9.05 -10.04 -22.45
C ARG A 141 -7.83 -10.94 -22.31
N GLN A 142 -6.96 -10.63 -21.35
CA GLN A 142 -5.67 -11.31 -21.17
C GLN A 142 -5.79 -12.56 -20.29
N ARG A 143 -6.76 -12.61 -19.38
CA ARG A 143 -6.98 -13.72 -18.44
C ARG A 143 -5.68 -14.15 -17.72
N PRO A 144 -5.04 -13.23 -16.98
CA PRO A 144 -3.74 -13.51 -16.38
C PRO A 144 -3.85 -14.56 -15.27
N ASP A 145 -2.78 -15.34 -15.09
CA ASP A 145 -2.67 -16.30 -13.98
C ASP A 145 -2.62 -15.58 -12.63
N TYR A 146 -1.93 -14.43 -12.59
CA TYR A 146 -1.78 -13.60 -11.39
C TYR A 146 -2.07 -12.12 -11.64
N VAL A 147 -2.77 -11.51 -10.69
CA VAL A 147 -2.93 -10.06 -10.59
C VAL A 147 -2.27 -9.55 -9.31
N MET A 148 -1.21 -8.75 -9.46
CA MET A 148 -0.50 -8.13 -8.36
C MET A 148 -1.19 -6.85 -7.89
N ILE A 149 -1.69 -6.84 -6.66
CA ILE A 149 -2.43 -5.73 -6.08
C ILE A 149 -1.46 -4.71 -5.47
N LEU A 150 -1.14 -3.68 -6.26
CA LEU A 150 -0.21 -2.62 -5.88
C LEU A 150 -0.76 -1.63 -4.83
N PRO A 151 -2.07 -1.31 -4.77
CA PRO A 151 -2.67 -0.58 -3.66
C PRO A 151 -3.13 -1.58 -2.58
N TRP A 152 -2.20 -2.33 -1.99
CA TRP A 152 -2.47 -3.42 -1.04
C TRP A 152 -3.39 -3.07 0.14
N PRO A 153 -3.44 -1.84 0.69
CA PRO A 153 -4.39 -1.55 1.78
C PRO A 153 -5.87 -1.61 1.36
N SER A 154 -6.13 -1.59 0.05
CA SER A 154 -7.47 -1.74 -0.52
C SER A 154 -7.64 -3.12 -1.19
N ALA A 155 -6.75 -4.08 -0.92
CA ALA A 155 -6.72 -5.36 -1.62
C ALA A 155 -8.04 -6.13 -1.51
N ASN A 156 -8.60 -6.26 -0.31
CA ASN A 156 -9.88 -6.96 -0.11
C ASN A 156 -11.02 -6.37 -0.96
N GLN A 157 -11.12 -5.04 -1.03
CA GLN A 157 -12.15 -4.37 -1.83
C GLN A 157 -11.91 -4.57 -3.33
N ILE A 158 -10.65 -4.49 -3.75
CA ILE A 158 -10.26 -4.65 -5.16
C ILE A 158 -10.48 -6.09 -5.63
N ILE A 159 -10.04 -7.07 -4.85
CA ILE A 159 -10.18 -8.50 -5.16
C ILE A 159 -11.64 -8.86 -5.30
N ARG A 160 -12.50 -8.42 -4.37
CA ARG A 160 -13.96 -8.65 -4.47
C ARG A 160 -14.53 -8.09 -5.78
N TYR A 161 -14.11 -6.88 -6.18
CA TYR A 161 -14.53 -6.28 -7.44
C TYR A 161 -14.00 -7.05 -8.67
N LEU A 162 -12.78 -7.58 -8.62
CA LEU A 162 -12.17 -8.31 -9.73
C LEU A 162 -12.66 -9.76 -9.85
N GLN A 163 -13.05 -10.40 -8.74
CA GLN A 163 -13.59 -11.76 -8.73
C GLN A 163 -14.83 -11.88 -9.60
N ASP A 164 -15.68 -10.85 -9.62
CA ASP A 164 -16.87 -10.81 -10.48
C ASP A 164 -16.51 -10.79 -11.98
N ALA A 165 -15.38 -10.17 -12.34
CA ALA A 165 -14.94 -10.01 -13.73
C ALA A 165 -14.05 -11.18 -14.24
N LEU A 166 -13.19 -11.72 -13.38
CA LEU A 166 -12.19 -12.73 -13.75
C LEU A 166 -12.61 -14.15 -13.33
N GLY A 167 -13.44 -14.33 -12.30
CA GLY A 167 -13.76 -15.66 -11.79
C GLY A 167 -12.54 -16.38 -11.20
N ALA A 168 -12.62 -17.71 -11.08
CA ALA A 168 -11.73 -18.51 -10.23
C ALA A 168 -10.33 -18.84 -10.82
N HIS A 169 -10.04 -18.47 -12.07
CA HIS A 169 -8.78 -18.85 -12.73
C HIS A 169 -7.60 -17.94 -12.37
N THR A 170 -7.88 -16.69 -12.02
CA THR A 170 -6.86 -15.70 -11.65
C THR A 170 -6.65 -15.72 -10.15
N ARG A 171 -5.38 -15.78 -9.74
CA ARG A 171 -4.96 -15.63 -8.34
C ARG A 171 -4.50 -14.20 -8.08
N TYR A 172 -4.60 -13.75 -6.84
CA TYR A 172 -4.22 -12.38 -6.47
C TYR A 172 -2.93 -12.40 -5.66
N VAL A 173 -2.08 -11.41 -5.86
CA VAL A 173 -0.77 -11.35 -5.19
C VAL A 173 -0.61 -10.04 -4.47
N MET A 174 -0.21 -10.10 -3.20
CA MET A 174 0.22 -8.94 -2.43
C MET A 174 1.72 -9.08 -2.17
N ALA A 175 2.46 -7.99 -2.30
CA ALA A 175 3.91 -7.99 -2.10
C ALA A 175 4.32 -7.55 -0.68
N LEU A 176 3.39 -7.04 0.12
CA LEU A 176 3.63 -6.54 1.47
C LEU A 176 2.47 -6.95 2.39
N PRO A 177 2.74 -7.22 3.69
CA PRO A 177 4.03 -7.07 4.39
C PRO A 177 5.06 -8.18 4.08
N HIS A 178 4.62 -9.27 3.49
CA HIS A 178 5.42 -10.33 2.87
C HIS A 178 4.71 -10.73 1.57
N LEU A 179 5.39 -11.43 0.68
CA LEU A 179 4.75 -11.90 -0.53
C LEU A 179 3.72 -12.99 -0.21
N GLU A 180 2.48 -12.76 -0.64
CA GLU A 180 1.36 -13.66 -0.40
C GLU A 180 0.54 -13.84 -1.68
N VAL A 181 0.17 -15.08 -1.98
CA VAL A 181 -0.72 -15.43 -3.08
C VAL A 181 -2.07 -15.87 -2.51
N LEU A 182 -3.09 -15.06 -2.75
CA LEU A 182 -4.48 -15.19 -2.29
C LEU A 182 -5.33 -16.00 -3.28
#